data_AF-A0A923EZG3-F1
#
_entry.id   AF-A0A923EZG3-F1
#
_cell.length_a   1.000
_cell.length_b   1.000
_cell.length_c   1.000
_cell.angle_alpha   90.00
_cell.angle_beta   90.00
_cell.angle_gamma   90.00
#
_symmetry.space_group_name_H-M   'P 1'
#
loop_
_entity.id
_entity.type
_entity.pdbx_description
1 polymer ?
#
loop_
_entity_poly.entity_id
_entity_poly.type
_entity_poly.pdbx_seq_one_letter_code
_entity_poly.pdbx_strand_id
1 'polypeptide(L)'
;MVLRIAGFPVPGPSELLTGAAGVLDRTGELAGSVVALPARAGELIDEAGSLVGRIATIASRAEDLLDRVDGVVARADVLIGTVEGVAAEATEVVGQVRPVADRAADLVTRVSGVADDATGLITRVSGVADDAGSLITRVSGVAEDADGLVRTVTTVAGEAEGLVRTVTGVSDRAGHLIAQVEQVTGDATGVVDAANRVAARAGEVVDQAAGTSDQAGRLLDVYGPLAHRAAPLATRFVDELSETEVHAAIKLVDQLPVFTEHMENDIMPILATLDRVGPDVHELLDVLKEVRQAIVGIPGFKLLSRRGERDEA
;
A
#
# COMPACT_ATOMS: atom_id res chain seq x y z
N MET A 1 -179.85 -68.76 89.24
CA MET A 1 -179.85 -70.20 88.96
C MET A 1 -179.48 -70.37 87.50
N VAL A 2 -178.20 -70.62 87.19
CA VAL A 2 -177.70 -70.67 85.81
C VAL A 2 -177.91 -72.10 85.28
N LEU A 3 -178.75 -72.24 84.25
CA LEU A 3 -179.05 -73.50 83.60
C LEU A 3 -177.78 -74.07 82.93
N ARG A 4 -177.38 -75.29 83.29
CA ARG A 4 -176.27 -76.02 82.64
C ARG A 4 -176.83 -77.17 81.81
N ILE A 5 -176.43 -77.24 80.54
CA ILE A 5 -176.71 -78.38 79.65
C ILE A 5 -175.36 -79.03 79.31
N ALA A 6 -175.21 -80.32 79.61
CA ALA A 6 -174.08 -81.16 79.19
C ALA A 6 -172.66 -80.61 79.49
N GLY A 7 -172.41 -80.13 80.71
CA GLY A 7 -171.06 -79.81 81.21
C GLY A 7 -170.45 -78.51 80.69
N PHE A 8 -171.05 -77.90 79.66
CA PHE A 8 -170.70 -76.56 79.21
C PHE A 8 -171.71 -75.54 79.75
N PRO A 9 -171.27 -74.44 80.35
CA PRO A 9 -172.20 -73.36 80.70
C PRO A 9 -172.82 -72.85 79.39
N VAL A 10 -174.15 -72.95 79.28
CA VAL A 10 -174.86 -72.27 78.19
C VAL A 10 -174.74 -70.79 78.53
N PRO A 11 -173.99 -69.98 77.75
CA PRO A 11 -173.69 -68.63 78.16
C PRO A 11 -175.00 -67.86 78.22
N GLY A 12 -175.24 -67.17 79.34
CA GLY A 12 -176.41 -66.29 79.44
C GLY A 12 -176.35 -65.21 78.34
N PRO A 13 -177.49 -64.62 77.93
CA PRO A 13 -177.49 -63.60 76.88
C PRO A 13 -176.45 -62.49 77.11
N SER A 14 -176.15 -62.15 78.37
CA SER A 14 -175.11 -61.21 78.76
C SER A 14 -173.67 -61.70 78.51
N GLU A 15 -173.37 -62.99 78.71
CA GLU A 15 -172.03 -63.57 78.45
C GLU A 15 -171.76 -63.72 76.95
N LEU A 16 -172.81 -64.00 76.14
CA LEU A 16 -172.71 -63.92 74.69
C LEU A 16 -172.46 -62.49 74.21
N LEU A 17 -173.05 -61.48 74.87
CA LEU A 17 -172.80 -60.07 74.56
C LEU A 17 -171.39 -59.62 74.97
N THR A 18 -170.89 -60.04 76.13
CA THR A 18 -169.51 -59.73 76.55
C THR A 18 -168.48 -60.46 75.69
N GLY A 19 -168.75 -61.71 75.32
CA GLY A 19 -167.93 -62.48 74.38
C GLY A 19 -167.94 -61.88 72.97
N ALA A 20 -169.11 -61.47 72.48
CA ALA A 20 -169.25 -60.76 71.21
C ALA A 20 -168.57 -59.38 71.27
N ALA A 21 -168.63 -58.66 72.39
CA ALA A 21 -167.93 -57.40 72.59
C ALA A 21 -166.40 -57.58 72.61
N GLY A 22 -165.87 -58.64 73.24
CA GLY A 22 -164.44 -58.95 73.24
C GLY A 22 -163.92 -59.46 71.89
N VAL A 23 -164.75 -60.19 71.13
CA VAL A 23 -164.44 -60.51 69.73
C VAL A 23 -164.49 -59.24 68.89
N LEU A 24 -165.47 -58.35 69.10
CA LEU A 24 -165.55 -57.05 68.43
C LEU A 24 -164.32 -56.18 68.72
N ASP A 25 -163.85 -56.16 69.97
CA ASP A 25 -162.67 -55.41 70.42
C ASP A 25 -161.38 -55.99 69.81
N ARG A 26 -161.19 -57.32 69.86
CA ARG A 26 -160.08 -57.97 69.15
C ARG A 26 -160.17 -57.82 67.64
N THR A 27 -161.35 -57.88 67.05
CA THR A 27 -161.52 -57.59 65.62
C THR A 27 -161.29 -56.11 65.34
N GLY A 28 -161.50 -55.22 66.30
CA GLY A 28 -161.18 -53.80 66.24
C GLY A 28 -159.68 -53.52 66.32
N GLU A 29 -158.95 -54.22 67.19
CA GLU A 29 -157.48 -54.17 67.29
C GLU A 29 -156.81 -54.82 66.07
N LEU A 30 -157.34 -55.96 65.61
CA LEU A 30 -156.91 -56.61 64.36
C LEU A 30 -157.27 -55.74 63.16
N ALA A 31 -158.45 -55.12 63.13
CA ALA A 31 -158.80 -54.14 62.09
C ALA A 31 -157.88 -52.93 62.17
N GLY A 32 -157.54 -52.42 63.34
CA GLY A 32 -156.63 -51.29 63.53
C GLY A 32 -155.20 -51.61 63.09
N SER A 33 -154.70 -52.80 63.39
CA SER A 33 -153.39 -53.27 62.93
C SER A 33 -153.38 -53.56 61.42
N VAL A 34 -154.43 -54.17 60.87
CA VAL A 34 -154.61 -54.38 59.42
C VAL A 34 -154.76 -53.05 58.68
N VAL A 35 -155.42 -52.05 59.28
CA VAL A 35 -155.52 -50.68 58.76
C VAL A 35 -154.19 -49.92 58.88
N ALA A 36 -153.34 -50.25 59.86
CA ALA A 36 -152.02 -49.67 60.03
C ALA A 36 -150.92 -50.34 59.20
N LEU A 37 -151.12 -51.57 58.71
CA LEU A 37 -150.19 -52.28 57.83
C LEU A 37 -149.87 -51.48 56.54
N PRO A 38 -150.86 -50.89 55.82
CA PRO A 38 -150.60 -50.01 54.68
C PRO A 38 -149.70 -48.82 55.04
N ALA A 39 -149.89 -48.20 56.21
CA ALA A 39 -149.07 -47.07 56.65
C ALA A 39 -147.62 -47.49 56.92
N ARG A 40 -147.41 -48.60 57.65
CA ARG A 40 -146.08 -49.17 57.88
C ARG A 40 -145.41 -49.67 56.60
N ALA A 41 -146.19 -50.24 55.68
CA ALA A 41 -145.71 -50.62 54.36
C ALA A 41 -145.29 -49.39 53.55
N GLY A 42 -146.05 -48.29 53.63
CA GLY A 42 -145.68 -46.99 53.05
C GLY A 42 -144.37 -46.45 53.63
N GLU A 43 -144.21 -46.44 54.95
CA GLU A 43 -142.97 -46.00 55.61
C GLU A 43 -141.75 -46.84 55.19
N LEU A 44 -141.90 -48.17 55.13
CA LEU A 44 -140.84 -49.06 54.64
C LEU A 44 -140.53 -48.84 53.15
N ILE A 45 -141.54 -48.53 52.34
CA ILE A 45 -141.36 -48.18 50.92
C ILE A 45 -140.62 -46.84 50.78
N ASP A 46 -140.94 -45.84 51.59
CA ASP A 46 -140.28 -44.54 51.60
C ASP A 46 -138.82 -44.66 52.08
N GLU A 47 -138.56 -45.47 53.12
CA GLU A 47 -137.21 -45.77 53.60
C GLU A 47 -136.42 -46.56 52.54
N ALA A 48 -137.03 -47.55 51.89
CA ALA A 48 -136.42 -48.27 50.78
C ALA A 48 -136.13 -47.34 49.59
N GLY A 49 -137.03 -46.41 49.26
CA GLY A 49 -136.83 -45.39 48.23
C GLY A 49 -135.66 -44.44 48.56
N SER A 50 -135.57 -44.01 49.83
CA SER A 50 -134.45 -43.20 50.34
C SER A 50 -133.12 -43.97 50.28
N LEU A 51 -133.12 -45.25 50.66
CA LEU A 51 -131.94 -46.12 50.56
C LEU A 51 -131.50 -46.29 49.10
N VAL A 52 -132.43 -46.54 48.18
CA VAL A 52 -132.15 -46.62 46.74
C VAL A 52 -131.56 -45.31 46.23
N GLY A 53 -132.10 -44.15 46.63
CA GLY A 53 -131.55 -42.84 46.27
C GLY A 53 -130.12 -42.61 46.78
N ARG A 54 -129.82 -43.05 48.01
CA ARG A 54 -128.46 -43.03 48.56
C ARG A 54 -127.52 -43.97 47.82
N ILE A 55 -127.96 -45.18 47.48
CA ILE A 55 -127.19 -46.14 46.68
C ILE A 55 -126.87 -45.56 45.31
N ALA A 56 -127.85 -44.96 44.63
CA ALA A 56 -127.64 -44.30 43.34
C ALA A 56 -126.62 -43.15 43.44
N THR A 57 -126.68 -42.35 44.51
CA THR A 57 -125.68 -41.28 44.75
C THR A 57 -124.28 -41.85 45.00
N ILE A 58 -124.17 -42.95 45.75
CA ILE A 58 -122.87 -43.64 45.98
C ILE A 58 -122.33 -44.21 44.67
N ALA A 59 -123.18 -44.81 43.84
CA ALA A 59 -122.80 -45.35 42.54
C ALA A 59 -122.26 -44.26 41.61
N SER A 60 -122.97 -43.14 41.48
CA SER A 60 -122.49 -41.99 40.69
C SER A 60 -121.15 -41.44 41.21
N ARG A 61 -120.97 -41.34 42.53
CA ARG A 61 -119.67 -40.94 43.10
C ARG A 61 -118.56 -41.97 42.85
N ALA A 62 -118.90 -43.25 42.80
CA ALA A 62 -117.95 -44.31 42.49
C ALA A 62 -117.51 -44.22 41.01
N GLU A 63 -118.44 -43.95 40.10
CA GLU A 63 -118.14 -43.69 38.68
C GLU A 63 -117.22 -42.45 38.53
N ASP A 64 -117.55 -41.32 39.16
CA ASP A 64 -116.69 -40.13 39.16
C ASP A 64 -115.28 -40.40 39.72
N LEU A 65 -115.18 -41.26 40.75
CA LEU A 65 -113.90 -41.66 41.31
C LEU A 65 -113.10 -42.55 40.36
N LEU A 66 -113.76 -43.48 39.64
CA LEU A 66 -113.12 -44.31 38.64
C LEU A 66 -112.60 -43.46 37.47
N ASP A 67 -113.39 -42.51 36.97
CA ASP A 67 -112.96 -41.57 35.92
C ASP A 67 -111.74 -40.74 36.36
N ARG A 68 -111.71 -40.31 37.62
CA ARG A 68 -110.55 -39.62 38.20
C ARG A 68 -109.33 -40.53 38.30
N VAL A 69 -109.51 -41.79 38.68
CA VAL A 69 -108.43 -42.79 38.74
C VAL A 69 -107.86 -43.02 37.34
N ASP A 70 -108.71 -43.22 36.33
CA ASP A 70 -108.29 -43.39 34.94
C ASP A 70 -107.53 -42.16 34.43
N GLY A 71 -108.01 -40.96 34.77
CA GLY A 71 -107.30 -39.72 34.47
C GLY A 71 -105.95 -39.60 35.18
N VAL A 72 -105.79 -40.13 36.40
CA VAL A 72 -104.51 -40.16 37.10
C VAL A 72 -103.56 -41.17 36.44
N VAL A 73 -104.06 -42.35 36.06
CA VAL A 73 -103.29 -43.37 35.34
C VAL A 73 -102.78 -42.81 34.01
N ALA A 74 -103.65 -42.18 33.21
CA ALA A 74 -103.25 -41.59 31.94
C ALA A 74 -102.18 -40.49 32.09
N ARG A 75 -102.27 -39.65 33.14
CA ARG A 75 -101.23 -38.66 33.43
C ARG A 75 -99.92 -39.31 33.90
N ALA A 76 -100.00 -40.39 34.67
CA ALA A 76 -98.84 -41.15 35.10
C ALA A 76 -98.11 -41.76 33.91
N ASP A 77 -98.82 -42.33 32.93
CA ASP A 77 -98.24 -42.89 31.71
C ASP A 77 -97.50 -41.82 30.88
N VAL A 78 -98.10 -40.64 30.72
CA VAL A 78 -97.45 -39.50 30.04
C VAL A 78 -96.19 -39.05 30.79
N LEU A 79 -96.25 -38.99 32.12
CA LEU A 79 -95.09 -38.63 32.94
C LEU A 79 -93.97 -39.67 32.81
N ILE A 80 -94.30 -40.96 32.82
CA ILE A 80 -93.33 -42.05 32.63
C ILE A 80 -92.63 -41.89 31.28
N GLY A 81 -93.38 -41.70 30.19
CA GLY A 81 -92.79 -41.48 28.86
C GLY A 81 -91.90 -40.23 28.79
N THR A 82 -92.26 -39.17 29.50
CA THR A 82 -91.42 -37.95 29.60
C THR A 82 -90.12 -38.23 30.36
N VAL A 83 -90.20 -38.95 31.48
CA VAL A 83 -89.03 -39.33 32.29
C VAL A 83 -88.10 -40.25 31.50
N GLU A 84 -88.65 -41.21 30.75
CA GLU A 84 -87.88 -42.08 29.86
C GLU A 84 -87.17 -41.28 28.76
N GLY A 85 -87.84 -40.29 28.16
CA GLY A 85 -87.23 -39.39 27.18
C GLY A 85 -86.07 -38.56 27.75
N VAL A 86 -86.27 -37.95 28.92
CA VAL A 86 -85.22 -37.20 29.62
C VAL A 86 -84.05 -38.10 30.01
N ALA A 87 -84.32 -39.33 30.45
CA ALA A 87 -83.27 -40.29 30.79
C ALA A 87 -82.45 -40.72 29.55
N ALA A 88 -83.11 -40.89 28.40
CA ALA A 88 -82.44 -41.18 27.13
C ALA A 88 -81.54 -40.03 26.67
N GLU A 89 -82.05 -38.78 26.70
CA GLU A 89 -81.27 -37.59 26.36
C GLU A 89 -80.08 -37.38 27.32
N ALA A 90 -80.29 -37.57 28.62
CA ALA A 90 -79.22 -37.52 29.61
C ALA A 90 -78.12 -38.57 29.32
N THR A 91 -78.52 -39.79 28.92
CA THR A 91 -77.58 -40.84 28.52
C THR A 91 -76.78 -40.45 27.27
N GLU A 92 -77.42 -39.82 26.28
CA GLU A 92 -76.73 -39.30 25.10
C GLU A 92 -75.72 -38.21 25.45
N VAL A 93 -76.13 -37.22 26.25
CA VAL A 93 -75.25 -36.14 26.71
C VAL A 93 -74.03 -36.71 27.45
N VAL A 94 -74.24 -37.64 28.38
CA VAL A 94 -73.15 -38.34 29.08
C VAL A 94 -72.26 -39.11 28.09
N GLY A 95 -72.85 -39.73 27.06
CA GLY A 95 -72.14 -40.39 25.97
C GLY A 95 -71.24 -39.44 25.17
N GLN A 96 -71.67 -38.18 24.96
CA GLN A 96 -70.91 -37.16 24.23
C GLN A 96 -69.75 -36.56 25.03
N VAL A 97 -69.81 -36.57 26.37
CA VAL A 97 -68.77 -36.02 27.25
C VAL A 97 -67.42 -36.71 27.04
N ARG A 98 -67.39 -38.04 26.90
CA ARG A 98 -66.15 -38.80 26.77
C ARG A 98 -65.38 -38.46 25.47
N PRO A 99 -65.98 -38.48 24.27
CA PRO A 99 -65.31 -38.02 23.05
C PRO A 99 -64.81 -36.58 23.11
N VAL A 100 -65.52 -35.68 23.80
CA VAL A 100 -65.05 -34.28 23.99
C VAL A 100 -63.82 -34.25 24.89
N ALA A 101 -63.83 -35.01 25.99
CA ALA A 101 -62.67 -35.12 26.88
C ALA A 101 -61.45 -35.72 26.16
N ASP A 102 -61.65 -36.76 25.35
CA ASP A 102 -60.57 -37.39 24.57
C ASP A 102 -59.97 -36.39 23.56
N ARG A 103 -60.81 -35.65 22.81
CA ARG A 103 -60.34 -34.60 21.89
C ARG A 103 -59.61 -33.47 22.62
N ALA A 104 -60.07 -33.09 23.81
CA ALA A 104 -59.40 -32.07 24.62
C ALA A 104 -58.01 -32.55 25.08
N ALA A 105 -57.88 -33.82 25.49
CA ALA A 105 -56.60 -34.42 25.83
C ALA A 105 -55.65 -34.45 24.63
N ASP A 106 -56.13 -34.87 23.46
CA ASP A 106 -55.34 -34.86 22.21
C ASP A 106 -54.86 -33.45 21.85
N LEU A 107 -55.72 -32.43 22.00
CA LEU A 107 -55.35 -31.05 21.75
C LEU A 107 -54.24 -30.58 22.71
N VAL A 108 -54.34 -30.91 24.00
CA VAL A 108 -53.30 -30.60 24.98
C VAL A 108 -51.98 -31.24 24.58
N THR A 109 -51.96 -32.52 24.20
CA THR A 109 -50.75 -33.20 23.72
C THR A 109 -50.15 -32.50 22.48
N ARG A 110 -50.98 -32.09 21.52
CA ARG A 110 -50.50 -31.38 20.32
C ARG A 110 -49.94 -30.00 20.65
N VAL A 111 -50.57 -29.26 21.55
CA VAL A 111 -50.09 -27.94 22.01
C VAL A 111 -48.74 -28.08 22.71
N SER A 112 -48.57 -29.10 23.56
CA SER A 112 -47.29 -29.37 24.20
C SER A 112 -46.20 -29.70 23.17
N GLY A 113 -46.51 -30.54 22.17
CA GLY A 113 -45.56 -30.83 21.09
C GLY A 113 -45.14 -29.60 20.29
N VAL A 114 -46.09 -28.71 19.97
CA VAL A 114 -45.79 -27.43 19.31
C VAL A 114 -44.91 -26.53 20.18
N ALA A 115 -45.12 -26.52 21.50
CA ALA A 115 -44.29 -25.74 22.43
C ALA A 115 -42.86 -26.29 22.52
N ASP A 116 -42.70 -27.62 22.51
CA ASP A 116 -41.39 -28.28 22.48
C ASP A 116 -40.66 -27.97 21.15
N ASP A 117 -41.34 -28.07 20.02
CA ASP A 117 -40.80 -27.73 18.70
C ASP A 117 -40.38 -26.26 18.62
N ALA A 118 -41.20 -25.34 19.15
CA ALA A 118 -40.88 -23.92 19.23
C ALA A 118 -39.62 -23.67 20.07
N THR A 119 -39.48 -24.35 21.20
CA THR A 119 -38.29 -24.29 22.06
C THR A 119 -37.05 -24.82 21.32
N GLY A 120 -37.19 -25.92 20.57
CA GLY A 120 -36.14 -26.47 19.72
C GLY A 120 -35.70 -25.49 18.61
N LEU A 121 -36.66 -24.81 17.97
CA LEU A 121 -36.37 -23.78 16.97
C LEU A 121 -35.64 -22.58 17.57
N ILE A 122 -36.08 -22.08 18.73
CA ILE A 122 -35.39 -21.00 19.44
C ILE A 122 -33.93 -21.38 19.73
N THR A 123 -33.70 -22.60 20.22
CA THR A 123 -32.35 -23.11 20.50
C THR A 123 -31.48 -23.14 19.24
N ARG A 124 -32.02 -23.60 18.10
CA ARG A 124 -31.32 -23.63 16.82
C ARG A 124 -31.00 -22.21 16.31
N VAL A 125 -31.95 -21.28 16.42
CA VAL A 125 -31.77 -19.88 16.02
C VAL A 125 -30.66 -19.22 16.83
N SER A 126 -30.64 -19.44 18.15
CA SER A 126 -29.56 -18.95 19.01
C SER A 126 -28.20 -19.52 18.59
N GLY A 127 -28.12 -20.83 18.31
CA GLY A 127 -26.88 -21.44 17.81
C GLY A 127 -26.40 -20.84 16.48
N VAL A 128 -27.31 -20.60 15.53
CA VAL A 128 -26.98 -19.92 14.27
C VAL A 128 -26.49 -18.48 14.51
N ALA A 129 -27.06 -17.77 15.47
CA ALA A 129 -26.63 -16.42 15.82
C ALA A 129 -25.21 -16.42 16.43
N ASP A 130 -24.91 -17.38 17.31
CA ASP A 130 -23.57 -17.54 17.90
C ASP A 130 -22.51 -17.89 16.83
N ASP A 131 -22.85 -18.80 15.90
CA ASP A 131 -21.99 -19.15 14.76
C ASP A 131 -21.74 -17.94 13.85
N ALA A 132 -22.77 -17.14 13.57
CA ALA A 132 -22.64 -15.92 12.78
C ALA A 132 -21.73 -14.89 13.48
N GLY A 133 -21.87 -14.72 14.80
CA GLY A 133 -20.98 -13.84 15.59
C GLY A 133 -19.52 -14.31 15.55
N SER A 134 -19.30 -15.63 15.64
CA SER A 134 -17.97 -16.23 15.52
C SER A 134 -17.36 -16.03 14.12
N LEU A 135 -18.17 -16.16 13.06
CA LEU A 135 -17.73 -15.90 11.69
C LEU A 135 -17.36 -14.44 11.46
N ILE A 136 -18.16 -13.49 11.97
CA ILE A 136 -17.86 -12.06 11.89
C ILE A 136 -16.50 -11.78 12.55
N THR A 137 -16.26 -12.32 13.75
CA THR A 137 -14.98 -12.15 14.46
C THR A 137 -13.80 -12.66 13.62
N ARG A 138 -13.95 -13.83 12.98
CA ARG A 138 -12.92 -14.40 12.10
C ARG A 138 -12.67 -13.55 10.86
N VAL A 139 -13.73 -13.04 10.22
CA VAL A 139 -13.62 -12.17 9.05
C VAL A 139 -12.90 -10.86 9.39
N SER A 140 -13.22 -10.27 10.55
CA SER A 140 -12.51 -9.08 11.05
C SER A 140 -11.01 -9.36 11.26
N GLY A 141 -10.66 -10.49 11.87
CA GLY A 141 -9.25 -10.89 12.03
C GLY A 141 -8.52 -11.05 10.70
N VAL A 142 -9.14 -11.70 9.71
CA VAL A 142 -8.56 -11.83 8.36
C VAL A 142 -8.37 -10.46 7.68
N ALA A 143 -9.29 -9.52 7.89
CA ALA A 143 -9.17 -8.16 7.36
C ALA A 143 -8.00 -7.39 7.99
N GLU A 144 -7.80 -7.53 9.32
CA GLU A 144 -6.66 -6.95 10.03
C GLU A 144 -5.32 -7.54 9.57
N ASP A 145 -5.26 -8.86 9.40
CA ASP A 145 -4.08 -9.55 8.87
C ASP A 145 -3.74 -9.09 7.44
N ALA A 146 -4.77 -8.93 6.60
CA ALA A 146 -4.60 -8.43 5.23
C ALA A 146 -4.04 -7.00 5.20
N ASP A 147 -4.54 -6.10 6.06
CA ASP A 147 -3.98 -4.75 6.22
C ASP A 147 -2.51 -4.80 6.68
N GLY A 148 -2.20 -5.67 7.65
CA GLY A 148 -0.83 -5.90 8.11
C GLY A 148 0.11 -6.36 6.98
N LEU A 149 -0.36 -7.24 6.11
CA LEU A 149 0.39 -7.70 4.95
C LEU A 149 0.62 -6.57 3.94
N VAL A 150 -0.40 -5.75 3.64
CA VAL A 150 -0.29 -4.59 2.75
C VAL A 150 0.75 -3.58 3.27
N ARG A 151 0.73 -3.30 4.58
CA ARG A 151 1.75 -2.44 5.22
C ARG A 151 3.15 -3.02 5.06
N THR A 152 3.32 -4.32 5.29
CA THR A 152 4.61 -5.01 5.15
C THR A 152 5.13 -4.93 3.71
N VAL A 153 4.27 -5.21 2.73
CA VAL A 153 4.62 -5.11 1.30
C VAL A 153 5.04 -3.69 0.93
N THR A 154 4.34 -2.68 1.45
CA THR A 154 4.67 -1.27 1.21
C THR A 154 6.05 -0.91 1.77
N THR A 155 6.38 -1.37 2.98
CA THR A 155 7.72 -1.18 3.58
C THR A 155 8.80 -1.85 2.73
N VAL A 156 8.62 -3.11 2.34
CA VAL A 156 9.59 -3.85 1.52
C VAL A 156 9.80 -3.18 0.16
N ALA A 157 8.74 -2.65 -0.47
CA ALA A 157 8.86 -1.90 -1.70
C ALA A 157 9.70 -0.62 -1.52
N GLY A 158 9.47 0.12 -0.43
CA GLY A 158 10.27 1.32 -0.11
C GLY A 158 11.74 1.01 0.18
N GLU A 159 12.03 -0.11 0.84
CA GLU A 159 13.40 -0.60 1.07
C GLU A 159 14.08 -0.98 -0.25
N ALA A 160 13.37 -1.69 -1.14
CA ALA A 160 13.88 -2.06 -2.46
C ALA A 160 14.22 -0.83 -3.32
N GLU A 161 13.36 0.20 -3.33
CA GLU A 161 13.67 1.48 -3.98
C GLU A 161 14.91 2.15 -3.37
N GLY A 162 15.08 2.05 -2.04
CA GLY A 162 16.26 2.51 -1.32
C GLY A 162 17.54 1.82 -1.78
N LEU A 163 17.48 0.51 -1.93
CA LEU A 163 18.60 -0.29 -2.42
C LEU A 163 18.95 0.09 -3.87
N VAL A 164 17.96 0.23 -4.76
CA VAL A 164 18.18 0.65 -6.15
C VAL A 164 18.88 2.01 -6.20
N ARG A 165 18.42 3.00 -5.44
CA ARG A 165 19.09 4.32 -5.33
C ARG A 165 20.54 4.22 -4.87
N THR A 166 20.81 3.33 -3.90
CA THR A 166 22.16 3.10 -3.41
C THR A 166 23.06 2.49 -4.48
N VAL A 167 22.56 1.47 -5.20
CA VAL A 167 23.29 0.82 -6.30
C VAL A 167 23.62 1.82 -7.40
N THR A 168 22.65 2.62 -7.85
CA THR A 168 22.89 3.70 -8.83
C THR A 168 23.98 4.65 -8.34
N GLY A 169 23.91 5.10 -7.08
CA GLY A 169 24.91 5.98 -6.50
C GLY A 169 26.32 5.37 -6.44
N VAL A 170 26.44 4.05 -6.24
CA VAL A 170 27.72 3.33 -6.31
C VAL A 170 28.22 3.25 -7.75
N SER A 171 27.34 2.95 -8.71
CA SER A 171 27.69 2.92 -10.14
C SER A 171 28.19 4.26 -10.64
N ASP A 172 27.56 5.37 -10.25
CA ASP A 172 28.00 6.73 -10.60
C ASP A 172 29.39 7.03 -10.03
N ARG A 173 29.65 6.68 -8.76
CA ARG A 173 30.99 6.82 -8.16
C ARG A 173 32.03 6.00 -8.89
N ALA A 174 31.70 4.76 -9.27
CA ALA A 174 32.60 3.90 -10.04
C ALA A 174 32.93 4.51 -11.40
N GLY A 175 31.94 5.07 -12.11
CA GLY A 175 32.14 5.78 -13.36
C GLY A 175 33.08 6.98 -13.21
N HIS A 176 32.90 7.80 -12.16
CA HIS A 176 33.81 8.90 -11.87
C HIS A 176 35.24 8.45 -11.55
N LEU A 177 35.40 7.35 -10.82
CA LEU A 177 36.72 6.80 -10.51
C LEU A 177 37.44 6.30 -11.77
N ILE A 178 36.72 5.64 -12.68
CA ILE A 178 37.27 5.20 -13.97
C ILE A 178 37.78 6.41 -14.77
N ALA A 179 36.98 7.48 -14.87
CA ALA A 179 37.39 8.70 -15.58
C ALA A 179 38.64 9.35 -14.95
N GLN A 180 38.75 9.36 -13.62
CA GLN A 180 39.96 9.83 -12.93
C GLN A 180 41.18 8.95 -13.25
N VAL A 181 41.01 7.63 -13.28
CA VAL A 181 42.10 6.70 -13.65
C VAL A 181 42.56 6.92 -15.09
N GLU A 182 41.63 7.14 -16.02
CA GLU A 182 41.94 7.45 -17.42
C GLU A 182 42.75 8.76 -17.53
N GLN A 183 42.35 9.81 -16.80
CA GLN A 183 43.09 11.06 -16.75
C GLN A 183 44.51 10.87 -16.20
N VAL A 184 44.65 10.20 -15.05
CA VAL A 184 45.97 9.92 -14.44
C VAL A 184 46.86 9.11 -15.39
N THR A 185 46.28 8.15 -16.10
CA THR A 185 47.00 7.35 -17.10
C THR A 185 47.49 8.23 -18.26
N GLY A 186 46.64 9.13 -18.77
CA GLY A 186 47.01 10.10 -19.79
C GLY A 186 48.12 11.06 -19.34
N ASP A 187 48.01 11.59 -18.13
CA ASP A 187 49.04 12.45 -17.51
C ASP A 187 50.38 11.71 -17.38
N ALA A 188 50.35 10.44 -16.95
CA ALA A 188 51.54 9.60 -16.85
C ALA A 188 52.20 9.35 -18.22
N THR A 189 51.43 9.09 -19.28
CA THR A 189 51.96 9.01 -20.65
C THR A 189 52.62 10.32 -21.06
N GLY A 190 51.99 11.47 -20.76
CA GLY A 190 52.57 12.79 -21.03
C GLY A 190 53.91 13.04 -20.32
N VAL A 191 54.05 12.57 -19.07
CA VAL A 191 55.32 12.63 -18.31
C VAL A 191 56.40 11.76 -18.98
N VAL A 192 56.05 10.53 -19.41
CA VAL A 192 56.99 9.63 -20.11
C VAL A 192 57.47 10.28 -21.41
N ASP A 193 56.58 10.88 -22.20
CA ASP A 193 56.94 11.58 -23.43
C ASP A 193 57.85 12.79 -23.17
N ALA A 194 57.58 13.54 -22.09
CA ALA A 194 58.43 14.65 -21.67
C ALA A 194 59.84 14.18 -21.28
N ALA A 195 59.93 13.08 -20.52
CA ALA A 195 61.21 12.46 -20.15
C ALA A 195 61.99 12.00 -21.39
N ASN A 196 61.33 11.37 -22.36
CA ASN A 196 61.94 10.98 -23.63
C ASN A 196 62.49 12.18 -24.42
N ARG A 197 61.75 13.29 -24.47
CA ARG A 197 62.24 14.54 -25.10
C ARG A 197 63.45 15.12 -24.38
N VAL A 198 63.48 15.09 -23.05
CA VAL A 198 64.63 15.54 -22.26
C VAL A 198 65.84 14.64 -22.51
N ALA A 199 65.65 13.33 -22.53
CA ALA A 199 66.71 12.37 -22.83
C ALA A 199 67.30 12.57 -24.23
N ALA A 200 66.46 12.80 -25.25
CA ALA A 200 66.92 13.10 -26.61
C ALA A 200 67.78 14.37 -26.67
N ARG A 201 67.32 15.46 -26.05
CA ARG A 201 68.08 16.73 -25.97
C ARG A 201 69.39 16.57 -25.21
N ALA A 202 69.40 15.78 -24.14
CA ALA A 202 70.63 15.46 -23.42
C ALA A 202 71.62 14.72 -24.33
N GLY A 203 71.14 13.79 -25.17
CA GLY A 203 71.94 13.14 -26.20
C GLY A 203 72.56 14.14 -27.19
N GLU A 204 71.76 15.07 -27.73
CA GLU A 204 72.26 16.13 -28.63
C GLU A 204 73.35 17.00 -27.98
N VAL A 205 73.18 17.37 -26.71
CA VAL A 205 74.19 18.13 -25.96
C VAL A 205 75.48 17.33 -25.77
N VAL A 206 75.38 16.03 -25.47
CA VAL A 206 76.54 15.13 -25.35
C VAL A 206 77.27 15.02 -26.69
N ASP A 207 76.55 14.83 -27.79
CA ASP A 207 77.13 14.76 -29.14
C ASP A 207 77.82 16.08 -29.51
N GLN A 208 77.20 17.22 -29.19
CA GLN A 208 77.79 18.53 -29.44
C GLN A 208 79.04 18.78 -28.59
N ALA A 209 79.04 18.35 -27.32
CA ALA A 209 80.21 18.41 -26.45
C ALA A 209 81.34 17.51 -26.96
N ALA A 210 81.03 16.31 -27.45
CA ALA A 210 81.98 15.41 -28.08
C ALA A 210 82.59 16.05 -29.34
N GLY A 211 81.76 16.59 -30.24
CA GLY A 211 82.23 17.28 -31.45
C GLY A 211 83.10 18.50 -31.14
N THR A 212 82.75 19.28 -30.11
CA THR A 212 83.56 20.42 -29.64
C THR A 212 84.90 19.93 -29.07
N SER A 213 84.90 18.84 -28.30
CA SER A 213 86.11 18.22 -27.75
C SER A 213 87.03 17.70 -28.85
N ASP A 214 86.48 17.04 -29.88
CA ASP A 214 87.22 16.59 -31.05
C ASP A 214 87.83 17.77 -31.82
N GLN A 215 87.09 18.86 -31.98
CA GLN A 215 87.59 20.07 -32.63
C GLN A 215 88.72 20.72 -31.82
N ALA A 216 88.57 20.81 -30.49
CA ALA A 216 89.63 21.27 -29.61
C ALA A 216 90.87 20.37 -29.71
N GLY A 217 90.70 19.05 -29.76
CA GLY A 217 91.76 18.07 -30.00
C GLY A 217 92.50 18.33 -31.32
N ARG A 218 91.77 18.48 -32.44
CA ARG A 218 92.37 18.82 -33.74
C ARG A 218 93.14 20.14 -33.73
N LEU A 219 92.61 21.17 -33.06
CA LEU A 219 93.31 22.44 -32.90
C LEU A 219 94.58 22.28 -32.07
N LEU A 220 94.53 21.51 -30.98
CA LEU A 220 95.71 21.19 -30.17
C LEU A 220 96.75 20.36 -30.95
N ASP A 221 96.34 19.49 -31.86
CA ASP A 221 97.27 18.75 -32.71
C ASP A 221 98.01 19.67 -33.71
N VAL A 222 97.33 20.69 -34.24
CA VAL A 222 97.92 21.67 -35.17
C VAL A 222 98.78 22.69 -34.43
N TYR A 223 98.22 23.32 -33.40
CA TYR A 223 98.86 24.42 -32.69
C TYR A 223 99.78 23.95 -31.56
N GLY A 224 99.58 22.76 -31.01
CA GLY A 224 100.42 22.21 -29.94
C GLY A 224 101.89 22.16 -30.31
N PRO A 225 102.29 21.59 -31.46
CA PRO A 225 103.68 21.60 -31.92
C PRO A 225 104.22 23.01 -32.18
N LEU A 226 103.39 23.91 -32.72
CA LEU A 226 103.76 25.31 -32.96
C LEU A 226 104.00 26.03 -31.64
N ALA A 227 103.10 25.89 -30.67
CA ALA A 227 103.21 26.46 -29.34
C ALA A 227 104.43 25.90 -28.59
N HIS A 228 104.72 24.59 -28.69
CA HIS A 228 105.93 24.01 -28.09
C HIS A 228 107.22 24.58 -28.70
N ARG A 229 107.24 24.87 -30.01
CA ARG A 229 108.39 25.51 -30.68
C ARG A 229 108.47 27.02 -30.38
N ALA A 230 107.33 27.69 -30.35
CA ALA A 230 107.24 29.13 -30.15
C ALA A 230 107.43 29.52 -28.68
N ALA A 231 107.05 28.67 -27.72
CA ALA A 231 107.16 28.93 -26.29
C ALA A 231 108.55 29.44 -25.86
N PRO A 232 109.67 28.75 -26.16
CA PRO A 232 111.00 29.26 -25.79
C PRO A 232 111.37 30.57 -26.51
N LEU A 233 110.89 30.80 -27.74
CA LEU A 233 111.12 32.06 -28.46
C LEU A 233 110.31 33.21 -27.87
N ALA A 234 109.04 32.97 -27.50
CA ALA A 234 108.17 33.93 -26.84
C ALA A 234 108.67 34.24 -25.42
N THR A 235 109.12 33.23 -24.66
CA THR A 235 109.79 33.43 -23.37
C THR A 235 111.03 34.30 -23.54
N ARG A 236 111.89 33.99 -24.51
CA ARG A 236 113.06 34.83 -24.79
C ARG A 236 112.69 36.25 -25.20
N PHE A 237 111.67 36.43 -26.03
CA PHE A 237 111.18 37.75 -26.46
C PHE A 237 110.64 38.57 -25.28
N VAL A 238 109.89 37.95 -24.37
CA VAL A 238 109.37 38.59 -23.15
C VAL A 238 110.47 38.88 -22.13
N ASP A 239 111.47 37.99 -22.02
CA ASP A 239 112.56 38.15 -21.05
C ASP A 239 113.67 39.11 -21.54
N GLU A 240 113.89 39.24 -22.86
CA GLU A 240 114.96 40.07 -23.44
C GLU A 240 114.50 41.46 -23.91
N LEU A 241 113.21 41.67 -24.21
CA LEU A 241 112.72 42.98 -24.67
C LEU A 241 111.94 43.72 -23.58
N SER A 242 112.36 44.96 -23.31
CA SER A 242 111.59 45.87 -22.46
C SER A 242 110.34 46.40 -23.20
N GLU A 243 109.33 46.86 -22.44
CA GLU A 243 108.07 47.40 -22.98
C GLU A 243 108.29 48.48 -24.06
N THR A 244 109.32 49.30 -23.88
CA THR A 244 109.72 50.36 -24.83
C THR A 244 110.21 49.78 -26.16
N GLU A 245 110.97 48.70 -26.12
CA GLU A 245 111.53 48.05 -27.30
C GLU A 245 110.46 47.26 -28.06
N VAL A 246 109.50 46.66 -27.37
CA VAL A 246 108.32 46.04 -28.01
C VAL A 246 107.50 47.09 -28.75
N HIS A 247 107.27 48.27 -28.14
CA HIS A 247 106.60 49.39 -28.83
C HIS A 247 107.38 49.89 -30.04
N ALA A 248 108.71 49.96 -29.94
CA ALA A 248 109.57 50.32 -31.07
C ALA A 248 109.49 49.28 -32.19
N ALA A 249 109.46 47.99 -31.87
CA ALA A 249 109.32 46.90 -32.84
C ALA A 249 107.96 46.93 -33.55
N ILE A 250 106.86 47.18 -32.83
CA ILE A 250 105.53 47.37 -33.42
C ILE A 250 105.54 48.55 -34.41
N LYS A 251 106.08 49.70 -33.99
CA LYS A 251 106.20 50.89 -34.85
C LYS A 251 107.03 50.62 -36.10
N LEU A 252 108.07 49.79 -36.00
CA LEU A 252 108.92 49.42 -37.12
C LEU A 252 108.18 48.50 -38.10
N VAL A 253 107.42 47.52 -37.60
CA VAL A 253 106.58 46.64 -38.43
C VAL A 253 105.49 47.43 -39.15
N ASP A 254 104.83 48.38 -38.48
CA ASP A 254 103.82 49.25 -39.08
C ASP A 254 104.37 50.11 -40.24
N GLN A 255 105.67 50.39 -40.22
CA GLN A 255 106.35 51.16 -41.27
C GLN A 255 106.87 50.30 -42.43
N LEU A 256 106.95 48.97 -42.30
CA LEU A 256 107.45 48.09 -43.36
C LEU A 256 106.62 48.13 -44.65
N PRO A 257 105.27 48.16 -44.64
CA PRO A 257 104.49 48.25 -45.88
C PRO A 257 104.77 49.54 -46.64
N VAL A 258 104.79 50.68 -45.92
CA VAL A 258 105.07 52.01 -46.47
C VAL A 258 106.49 52.10 -47.00
N PHE A 259 107.46 51.52 -46.29
CA PHE A 259 108.85 51.46 -46.72
C PHE A 259 109.02 50.60 -47.99
N THR A 260 108.34 49.45 -48.06
CA THR A 260 108.37 48.57 -49.24
C THR A 260 107.78 49.27 -50.46
N GLU A 261 106.65 49.98 -50.28
CA GLU A 261 106.00 50.77 -51.33
C GLU A 261 106.91 51.90 -51.86
N HIS A 262 107.59 52.64 -50.97
CA HIS A 262 108.56 53.66 -51.38
C HIS A 262 109.80 53.06 -52.06
N MET A 263 110.26 51.89 -51.61
CA MET A 263 111.38 51.19 -52.26
C MET A 263 111.03 50.71 -53.68
N GLU A 264 109.83 50.16 -53.89
CA GLU A 264 109.39 49.68 -55.21
C GLU A 264 109.01 50.81 -56.16
N ASN A 265 108.27 51.81 -55.70
CA ASN A 265 107.70 52.84 -56.56
C ASN A 265 108.62 54.04 -56.77
N ASP A 266 109.39 54.43 -55.76
CA ASP A 266 110.15 55.68 -55.82
C ASP A 266 111.64 55.42 -56.08
N ILE A 267 112.23 54.40 -55.45
CA ILE A 267 113.69 54.19 -55.48
C ILE A 267 114.13 53.27 -56.63
N MET A 268 113.45 52.15 -56.87
CA MET A 268 113.79 51.21 -57.95
C MET A 268 113.84 51.86 -59.35
N PRO A 269 112.90 52.75 -59.75
CA PRO A 269 112.97 53.43 -61.05
C PRO A 269 114.16 54.39 -61.18
N ILE A 270 114.61 55.00 -60.08
CA ILE A 270 115.78 55.89 -60.04
C ILE A 270 117.09 55.09 -60.17
N LEU A 271 117.19 53.94 -59.51
CA LEU A 271 118.33 53.03 -59.68
C LEU A 271 118.41 52.45 -61.10
N ALA A 272 117.26 52.18 -61.73
CA ALA A 272 117.19 51.74 -63.12
C ALA A 272 117.59 52.84 -64.13
N THR A 273 117.37 54.12 -63.80
CA THR A 273 117.81 55.24 -64.64
C THR A 273 119.27 55.63 -64.40
N LEU A 274 119.84 55.36 -63.21
CA LEU A 274 121.27 55.57 -62.92
C LEU A 274 122.20 54.68 -63.74
N ASP A 275 121.78 53.46 -64.10
CA ASP A 275 122.54 52.55 -64.99
C ASP A 275 122.73 53.14 -66.40
N ARG A 276 121.90 54.13 -66.80
CA ARG A 276 121.89 54.74 -68.13
C ARG A 276 122.66 56.06 -68.25
N VAL A 277 123.09 56.67 -67.14
CA VAL A 277 123.83 57.96 -67.12
C VAL A 277 125.35 57.77 -67.23
N GLY A 278 125.85 56.55 -67.11
CA GLY A 278 127.28 56.21 -67.26
C GLY A 278 127.94 56.59 -68.59
N PRO A 279 127.27 56.45 -69.76
CA PRO A 279 127.85 56.82 -71.06
C PRO A 279 127.90 58.35 -71.30
N ASP A 280 126.87 59.10 -70.87
CA ASP A 280 126.68 60.51 -71.23
C ASP A 280 127.66 61.47 -70.52
N VAL A 281 128.23 61.07 -69.37
CA VAL A 281 129.26 61.86 -68.67
C VAL A 281 130.62 61.77 -69.39
N HIS A 282 130.88 60.70 -70.15
CA HIS A 282 132.13 60.54 -70.90
C HIS A 282 132.14 61.37 -72.19
N GLU A 283 130.99 61.52 -72.87
CA GLU A 283 130.87 62.39 -74.06
C GLU A 283 131.08 63.88 -73.73
N LEU A 284 130.68 64.34 -72.53
CA LEU A 284 130.90 65.72 -72.09
C LEU A 284 132.37 66.03 -71.76
N LEU A 285 133.20 65.02 -71.49
CA LEU A 285 134.64 65.21 -71.20
C LEU A 285 135.51 65.30 -72.47
N ASP A 286 135.10 64.71 -73.59
CA ASP A 286 135.84 64.84 -74.86
C ASP A 286 135.59 66.21 -75.55
N VAL A 287 134.38 66.76 -75.48
CA VAL A 287 134.04 68.07 -76.06
C VAL A 287 134.73 69.24 -75.32
N LEU A 288 134.98 69.11 -74.01
CA LEU A 288 135.73 70.12 -73.24
C LEU A 288 137.24 70.14 -73.53
N LYS A 289 137.79 69.08 -74.13
CA LYS A 289 139.21 69.01 -74.50
C LYS A 289 139.51 69.73 -75.82
N GLU A 290 138.56 69.75 -76.77
CA GLU A 290 138.72 70.42 -78.06
C GLU A 290 138.57 71.95 -77.98
N VAL A 291 137.77 72.49 -77.05
CA VAL A 291 137.65 73.96 -76.86
C VAL A 291 138.93 74.58 -76.27
N ARG A 292 139.73 73.81 -75.50
CA ARG A 292 140.99 74.31 -74.91
C ARG A 292 142.10 74.50 -75.95
N GLN A 293 142.01 73.87 -77.13
CA GLN A 293 143.06 73.94 -78.17
C GLN A 293 142.82 75.09 -79.17
N ALA A 294 141.63 75.70 -79.20
CA ALA A 294 141.25 76.70 -80.21
C ALA A 294 141.37 78.17 -79.74
N ILE A 295 141.56 78.44 -78.44
CA ILE A 295 141.60 79.80 -77.89
C ILE A 295 142.98 80.02 -77.25
N VAL A 296 143.70 81.04 -77.73
CA VAL A 296 145.02 81.60 -77.34
C VAL A 296 146.11 81.53 -78.44
N GLY A 297 145.75 81.17 -79.67
CA GLY A 297 146.52 81.48 -80.89
C GLY A 297 146.15 82.80 -81.59
N ILE A 298 145.83 83.90 -80.88
CA ILE A 298 145.46 85.20 -81.51
C ILE A 298 146.15 86.41 -80.82
N PRO A 299 146.87 87.29 -81.54
CA PRO A 299 147.58 88.46 -80.99
C PRO A 299 146.71 89.73 -80.89
N GLY A 300 146.88 90.51 -79.81
CA GLY A 300 146.58 91.95 -79.78
C GLY A 300 145.35 92.41 -79.00
N PHE A 301 145.34 92.29 -77.67
CA PHE A 301 144.53 93.16 -76.79
C PHE A 301 145.30 93.49 -75.49
N LYS A 302 146.22 94.46 -75.60
CA LYS A 302 146.58 95.37 -74.52
C LYS A 302 145.59 96.54 -74.58
N LEU A 303 145.14 97.01 -73.41
CA LEU A 303 144.30 98.19 -73.11
C LEU A 303 142.85 97.84 -72.72
N LEU A 304 142.42 98.39 -71.57
CA LEU A 304 141.19 98.13 -70.78
C LEU A 304 141.37 97.05 -69.69
N SER A 305 142.18 97.24 -68.65
CA SER A 305 142.02 98.15 -67.50
C SER A 305 140.68 98.02 -66.75
N ARG A 306 140.75 97.36 -65.58
CA ARG A 306 140.44 97.95 -64.27
C ARG A 306 139.19 98.86 -64.24
N ARG A 307 138.09 98.35 -63.67
CA ARG A 307 137.21 99.07 -62.71
C ARG A 307 136.08 98.19 -62.19
N GLY A 308 135.91 98.22 -60.86
CA GLY A 308 134.78 97.74 -60.03
C GLY A 308 134.99 96.32 -59.51
N GLU A 309 135.24 95.99 -58.23
CA GLU A 309 135.09 96.65 -56.91
C GLU A 309 133.72 97.28 -56.61
N ARG A 310 133.08 96.72 -55.55
CA ARG A 310 131.93 97.20 -54.75
C ARG A 310 130.54 96.96 -55.34
N ASP A 311 129.50 96.50 -54.62
CA ASP A 311 129.22 96.11 -53.22
C ASP A 311 128.14 94.99 -53.30
N GLU A 312 127.96 94.09 -52.33
CA GLU A 312 126.94 94.08 -51.25
C GLU A 312 126.69 92.57 -50.96
N ALA A 313 126.47 92.01 -49.77
CA ALA A 313 126.48 92.40 -48.37
C ALA A 313 126.51 91.09 -47.55
#